data_AF-A0A519V861-F1
#
_entry.id   AF-A0A519V861-F1
#
_cell.length_a   1.000
_cell.length_b   1.000
_cell.length_c   1.000
_cell.angle_alpha   90.00
_cell.angle_beta   90.00
_cell.angle_gamma   90.00
#
_symmetry.space_group_name_H-M   'P 1'
#
loop_
_entity.id
_entity.type
_entity.pdbx_description
1 polymer ?
#
loop_
_entity_poly.entity_id
_entity_poly.type
_entity_poly.pdbx_seq_one_letter_code
_entity_poly.pdbx_strand_id
1 'polypeptide(L)'
;MIPKVIHYCWFGRGEMPDLTIKCIDSWKKYLPEYEIILWNEDNFDVNSYQYAQEAYKENKFAFVADVCRLYVLKNRGGIYMDTDIEFIKP
;
A
#
# COMPACT_ATOMS: atom_id res chain seq x y z
N MET A 1 20.80 5.36 1.05
CA MET A 1 20.23 4.94 -0.25
C MET A 1 18.82 4.42 0.02
N ILE A 2 17.83 4.78 -0.81
CA ILE A 2 16.43 4.35 -0.59
C ILE A 2 16.27 2.90 -1.10
N PRO A 3 15.70 1.97 -0.30
CA PRO A 3 15.41 0.60 -0.75
C PRO A 3 14.53 0.57 -2.01
N LYS A 4 14.81 -0.36 -2.93
CA LYS A 4 14.00 -0.57 -4.14
C LYS A 4 12.76 -1.43 -3.84
N VAL A 5 11.88 -0.90 -2.99
CA VAL A 5 10.63 -1.56 -2.59
C VAL A 5 9.49 -0.57 -2.71
N ILE A 6 8.41 -0.97 -3.37
CA ILE A 6 7.14 -0.24 -3.45
C ILE A 6 6.17 -0.89 -2.48
N HIS A 7 5.62 -0.08 -1.58
CA HIS A 7 4.57 -0.46 -0.65
C HIS A 7 3.26 0.17 -1.07
N TYR A 8 2.19 -0.62 -1.09
CA TYR A 8 0.83 -0.12 -1.30
C TYR A 8 -0.15 -0.87 -0.39
N CYS A 9 -1.31 -0.29 -0.14
CA CYS A 9 -2.30 -0.86 0.78
C CYS A 9 -3.58 -1.27 0.05
N TRP A 10 -4.18 -2.37 0.50
CA TRP A 10 -5.54 -2.76 0.12
C TRP A 10 -6.22 -3.48 1.28
N PHE A 11 -7.00 -2.72 2.05
CA PHE A 11 -7.74 -3.21 3.21
C PHE A 11 -9.23 -3.34 2.87
N GLY A 12 -9.94 -4.20 3.59
CA GLY A 12 -11.36 -4.50 3.45
C GLY A 12 -11.66 -5.72 2.59
N ARG A 13 -10.65 -6.43 2.08
CA ARG A 13 -10.77 -7.65 1.24
C ARG A 13 -11.67 -7.51 0.00
N GLY A 14 -11.98 -6.29 -0.43
CA GLY A 14 -12.74 -6.04 -1.65
C GLY A 14 -11.94 -6.37 -2.91
N GLU A 15 -12.62 -6.51 -4.04
CA GLU A 15 -11.95 -6.64 -5.34
C GLU A 15 -11.33 -5.30 -5.75
N MET A 16 -10.08 -5.35 -6.25
CA MET A 16 -9.43 -4.17 -6.81
C MET A 16 -10.09 -3.77 -8.14
N PRO A 17 -10.46 -2.49 -8.32
CA PRO A 17 -10.96 -2.00 -9.59
C PRO A 17 -9.93 -2.14 -10.72
N ASP A 18 -10.40 -2.21 -11.98
CA ASP A 18 -9.53 -2.29 -13.16
C ASP A 18 -8.49 -1.17 -13.23
N LEU A 19 -8.85 0.04 -12.78
CA LEU A 19 -7.91 1.16 -12.74
C LEU A 19 -6.72 0.87 -11.82
N THR A 20 -6.99 0.34 -10.63
CA THR A 20 -5.96 -0.04 -9.66
C THR A 20 -5.04 -1.10 -10.25
N ILE A 21 -5.60 -2.11 -10.90
CA ILE A 21 -4.81 -3.18 -11.54
C ILE A 21 -3.91 -2.58 -12.63
N LYS A 22 -4.45 -1.69 -13.49
CA LYS A 22 -3.67 -0.99 -14.52
C LYS A 22 -2.53 -0.16 -13.93
N CYS A 23 -2.78 0.59 -12.85
CA CYS A 23 -1.77 1.36 -12.15
C CYS A 23 -0.65 0.46 -11.60
N ILE A 24 -1.00 -0.62 -10.90
CA ILE A 24 -0.01 -1.57 -10.37
C ILE A 24 0.81 -2.24 -11.49
N ASP A 25 0.17 -2.58 -12.61
CA ASP A 25 0.86 -3.18 -13.75
C ASP A 25 1.83 -2.20 -14.43
N SER A 26 1.53 -0.89 -14.41
CA SER A 26 2.48 0.13 -14.85
C SER A 26 3.76 0.13 -14.00
N TRP A 27 3.65 -0.11 -12.69
CA TRP A 27 4.81 -0.18 -11.80
C TRP A 27 5.68 -1.38 -12.16
N LYS A 28 5.07 -2.56 -12.30
CA LYS A 28 5.78 -3.79 -12.72
C LYS A 28 6.49 -3.63 -14.06
N LYS A 29 5.85 -2.93 -15.01
CA LYS A 29 6.38 -2.68 -16.36
C LYS A 29 7.62 -1.79 -16.35
N TYR A 30 7.57 -0.68 -15.62
CA TYR A 30 8.60 0.36 -15.69
C TYR A 30 9.63 0.30 -14.56
N LEU A 31 9.31 -0.38 -13.46
CA LEU A 31 10.18 -0.58 -12.29
C LEU A 31 10.38 -2.08 -12.01
N PRO A 32 10.85 -2.87 -12.99
CA PRO A 32 10.92 -4.32 -12.88
C PRO A 32 11.87 -4.81 -11.78
N GLU A 33 12.82 -3.98 -11.35
CA GLU A 33 13.74 -4.33 -10.27
C GLU A 33 13.22 -3.98 -8.87
N TYR A 34 12.06 -3.32 -8.75
CA TYR A 34 11.46 -3.00 -7.46
C TYR A 34 10.64 -4.20 -6.98
N GLU A 35 10.83 -4.56 -5.71
CA GLU A 35 9.90 -5.46 -5.03
C GLU A 35 8.59 -4.71 -4.76
N ILE A 36 7.44 -5.31 -5.09
CA ILE A 36 6.13 -4.71 -4.89
C ILE A 36 5.41 -5.50 -3.79
N ILE A 37 5.14 -4.83 -2.66
CA ILE A 37 4.54 -5.44 -1.47
C ILE A 37 3.15 -4.84 -1.24
N LEU A 38 2.14 -5.71 -1.33
CA LEU A 38 0.78 -5.42 -0.88
C LEU A 38 0.70 -5.52 0.64
N TRP A 39 0.17 -4.48 1.29
CA TRP A 39 -0.20 -4.49 2.69
C TRP A 39 -1.72 -4.62 2.88
N ASN A 40 -2.11 -5.58 3.70
CA ASN A 40 -3.50 -5.92 4.00
C ASN A 40 -3.60 -6.52 5.42
N GLU A 41 -4.72 -7.12 5.78
CA GLU A 41 -4.95 -7.70 7.11
C GLU A 41 -4.08 -8.93 7.40
N ASP A 42 -3.43 -9.54 6.41
CA ASP A 42 -2.54 -10.70 6.62
C ASP A 42 -1.16 -10.29 7.14
N ASN A 43 -0.73 -9.06 6.86
CA ASN A 43 0.64 -8.63 7.13
C ASN A 43 0.74 -7.27 7.84
N PHE A 44 -0.36 -6.55 8.02
CA PHE A 44 -0.45 -5.39 8.90
C PHE A 44 -1.49 -5.62 10.00
N ASP A 45 -1.06 -5.56 11.25
CA ASP A 45 -1.98 -5.64 12.40
C ASP A 45 -2.76 -4.33 12.53
N VAL A 46 -4.00 -4.32 12.05
CA VAL A 46 -4.92 -3.18 12.14
C VAL A 46 -5.26 -2.79 13.59
N ASN A 47 -4.99 -3.67 14.57
CA ASN A 47 -5.19 -3.39 15.99
C ASN A 47 -3.98 -2.77 16.68
N SER A 48 -2.83 -2.68 16.00
CA SER A 48 -1.57 -2.17 16.59
C SER A 48 -1.63 -0.69 16.97
N TYR A 49 -2.56 0.07 16.39
CA TYR A 49 -2.79 1.48 16.68
C TYR A 49 -4.27 1.76 16.86
N GLN A 50 -4.64 2.49 17.91
CA GLN A 50 -6.04 2.82 18.21
C GLN A 50 -6.76 3.48 17.01
N TYR A 51 -6.12 4.45 16.36
CA TYR A 51 -6.69 5.14 15.20
C TYR A 51 -6.94 4.19 14.01
N ALA A 52 -6.00 3.29 13.72
CA ALA A 52 -6.16 2.29 12.67
C ALA A 52 -7.29 1.30 13.01
N GLN A 53 -7.37 0.88 14.28
CA GLN A 53 -8.40 -0.04 14.74
C GLN A 53 -9.80 0.56 14.62
N GLU A 54 -9.97 1.80 15.08
CA GLU A 54 -11.24 2.53 14.98
C GLU A 54 -11.65 2.75 13.52
N ALA A 55 -10.71 3.18 12.67
CA ALA A 55 -10.94 3.30 11.24
C ALA A 55 -11.36 1.98 10.58
N TYR A 56 -10.70 0.88 10.94
CA TYR A 56 -11.01 -0.44 10.40
C TYR A 56 -12.41 -0.91 10.80
N LYS A 57 -12.80 -0.72 12.08
CA LYS A 57 -14.15 -1.06 12.58
C LYS A 57 -15.25 -0.29 11.85
N GLU A 58 -14.97 0.95 11.45
CA GLU A 58 -15.89 1.81 10.69
C GLU A 58 -15.78 1.62 9.16
N ASN A 59 -15.05 0.60 8.69
CA ASN A 59 -14.76 0.34 7.26
C ASN A 59 -14.11 1.52 6.52
N LYS A 60 -13.42 2.41 7.24
CA LYS A 60 -12.71 3.57 6.66
C LYS A 60 -11.27 3.19 6.29
N PHE A 61 -11.13 2.30 5.33
CA PHE A 61 -9.86 1.66 4.95
C PHE A 61 -8.76 2.64 4.53
N ALA A 62 -9.10 3.78 3.93
CA ALA A 62 -8.13 4.82 3.61
C ALA A 62 -7.37 5.33 4.85
N PHE A 63 -8.04 5.49 5.99
CA PHE A 63 -7.39 5.91 7.24
C PHE A 63 -6.55 4.80 7.88
N VAL A 64 -6.87 3.53 7.61
CA VAL A 64 -5.99 2.41 7.98
C VAL A 64 -4.70 2.47 7.16
N ALA A 65 -4.79 2.75 5.85
CA ALA A 65 -3.65 2.93 4.98
C ALA A 65 -2.76 4.14 5.37
N ASP A 66 -3.34 5.22 5.90
CA ASP A 66 -2.58 6.36 6.45
C ASP A 66 -1.68 5.97 7.62
N VAL A 67 -2.12 5.03 8.48
CA VAL A 67 -1.27 4.51 9.56
C VAL A 67 -0.25 3.52 9.00
N CYS A 68 -0.69 2.61 8.13
CA CYS A 68 0.16 1.60 7.54
C CYS A 68 1.32 2.23 6.75
N ARG A 69 1.11 3.30 5.97
CA ARG A 69 2.19 3.97 5.21
C ARG A 69 3.32 4.46 6.12
N LEU A 70 2.97 5.03 7.28
CA LEU A 70 3.97 5.55 8.23
C LEU A 70 4.70 4.40 8.91
N TYR A 71 3.97 3.34 9.29
CA TYR A 71 4.54 2.12 9.83
C TYR A 71 5.54 1.49 8.87
N VAL A 72 5.19 1.30 7.60
CA VAL A 72 6.06 0.61 6.63
C VAL A 72 7.29 1.45 6.28
N LEU A 73 7.13 2.75 6.04
CA LEU A 73 8.26 3.62 5.72
C LEU A 73 9.24 3.74 6.90
N LYS A 74 8.73 3.79 8.13
CA LYS A 74 9.58 3.80 9.34
C LYS A 74 10.39 2.51 9.50
N ASN A 75 9.78 1.35 9.26
CA ASN A 75 10.39 0.05 9.57
C ASN A 75 11.16 -0.58 8.41
N ARG A 76 10.78 -0.26 7.16
CA ARG A 76 11.33 -0.89 5.94
C ARG A 76 11.94 0.10 4.95
N GLY A 77 11.69 1.40 5.10
CA GLY A 77 12.06 2.39 4.09
C GLY A 77 11.27 2.18 2.79
N GLY A 78 11.91 2.45 1.66
CA GLY A 78 11.31 2.28 0.33
C GLY A 78 10.43 3.45 -0.09
N ILE A 79 9.51 3.17 -1.01
CA ILE A 79 8.55 4.12 -1.58
C ILE A 79 7.15 3.61 -1.27
N TYR A 80 6.28 4.48 -0.76
CA TYR A 80 4.85 4.19 -0.66
C TYR A 80 4.14 4.81 -1.88
N MET A 81 3.23 4.06 -2.49
CA MET A 81 2.43 4.53 -3.62
C MET A 81 0.95 4.18 -3.41
N ASP A 82 0.08 5.16 -3.66
CA ASP A 82 -1.36 4.91 -3.73
C ASP A 82 -1.71 4.14 -5.01
N THR A 83 -2.75 3.32 -4.91
CA THR A 83 -3.15 2.36 -5.95
C THR A 83 -3.69 2.99 -7.24
N ASP A 84 -3.93 4.30 -7.25
CA ASP A 84 -4.42 5.08 -8.37
C ASP A 84 -3.31 5.90 -9.07
N ILE A 85 -2.05 5.67 -8.70
CA ILE A 85 -0.90 6.31 -9.34
C ILE A 85 -0.41 5.45 -10.50
N GLU A 86 -0.45 5.99 -11.72
CA GLU A 86 0.21 5.40 -12.89
C GLU A 86 1.67 5.85 -12.96
N PHE A 87 2.58 4.91 -13.20
CA PHE A 87 3.97 5.21 -13.50
C PHE A 87 4.17 5.28 -15.01
N ILE A 88 4.65 6.41 -15.51
CA ILE A 88 4.67 6.70 -16.96
C ILE A 88 6.04 6.46 -17.61
N LYS A 89 7.15 6.61 -16.86
CA LYS A 89 8.53 6.43 -17.33
C LYS A 89 9.52 6.32 -16.16
N PRO A 90 10.66 5.62 -16.33
CA PRO A 90 11.75 5.55 -15.33
C PRO A 90 12.41 6.91 -15.02
#